data_AF-A0A0G4FXN7-F1
#
_entry.id   AF-A0A0G4FXN7-F1
#
_cell.length_a   1.000
_cell.length_b   1.000
_cell.length_c   1.000
_cell.angle_alpha   90.00
_cell.angle_beta   90.00
_cell.angle_gamma   90.00
#
_symmetry.space_group_name_H-M   'P 1'
#
loop_
_entity.id
_entity.type
_entity.pdbx_description
1 polymer ?
#
loop_
_entity_poly.entity_id
_entity_poly.type
_entity_poly.pdbx_seq_one_letter_code
_entity_poly.pdbx_strand_id
1 'polypeptide(L)'
;MPKPDVNSVDSIGGRAVFVRIFVRFYARLFKDPVMLQLFNETPEVRPPEEHGELLAAFLLEKIGHSAKPTYTELRGDGKGHGVGVAHTRASQCPMRPRNHQGRGFTFDQGHAWLGNLHHACGEMGVPDFFRDLLLQWLAVFLKSYAPFIDAHQEGNDPGRTCERRQIEGIGHQKEDSETRADQAFRALVLQIN
;
A
#
# COMPACT_ATOMS: atom_id res chain seq x y z
N MET A 1 5.50 15.28 -8.46
CA MET A 1 4.37 14.33 -8.55
C MET A 1 3.18 14.92 -7.82
N PRO A 2 1.96 14.85 -8.38
CA PRO A 2 0.77 15.26 -7.65
C PRO A 2 0.62 14.43 -6.37
N LYS A 3 0.30 15.09 -5.26
CA LYS A 3 0.00 14.48 -3.96
C LYS A 3 -1.28 15.09 -3.41
N PRO A 4 -2.03 14.39 -2.55
CA PRO A 4 -3.10 15.02 -1.78
C PRO A 4 -2.60 16.27 -1.05
N ASP A 5 -3.41 17.32 -1.08
CA ASP A 5 -3.26 18.53 -0.29
C ASP A 5 -4.37 18.63 0.77
N VAL A 6 -4.31 19.67 1.61
CA VAL A 6 -5.29 19.87 2.69
C VAL A 6 -6.72 19.95 2.16
N ASN A 7 -6.95 20.70 1.08
CA ASN A 7 -8.27 20.89 0.48
C ASN A 7 -8.85 19.57 -0.05
N SER A 8 -8.03 18.75 -0.69
CA SER A 8 -8.45 17.44 -1.20
C SER A 8 -8.83 16.49 -0.07
N VAL A 9 -8.12 16.52 1.06
CA VAL A 9 -8.49 15.74 2.26
C VAL A 9 -9.80 16.24 2.86
N ASP A 10 -9.98 17.56 2.95
CA ASP A 10 -11.24 18.14 3.46
C ASP A 10 -12.43 17.77 2.57
N SER A 11 -12.23 17.69 1.25
CA SER A 11 -13.27 17.32 0.29
C SER A 11 -13.84 15.91 0.47
N ILE A 12 -13.08 14.99 1.08
CA ILE A 12 -13.56 13.62 1.37
C ILE A 12 -14.16 13.48 2.77
N GLY A 13 -14.39 14.59 3.49
CA GLY A 13 -14.84 14.56 4.89
C GLY A 13 -13.69 14.70 5.90
N GLY A 14 -12.54 15.21 5.46
CA GLY A 14 -11.42 15.59 6.31
C GLY A 14 -10.67 14.42 6.95
N ARG A 15 -9.91 14.77 8.00
CA ARG A 15 -9.05 13.83 8.75
C ARG A 15 -9.76 12.57 9.20
N ALA A 16 -10.99 12.68 9.69
CA ALA A 16 -11.73 11.53 10.21
C ALA A 16 -11.97 10.47 9.13
N VAL A 17 -12.39 10.89 7.93
CA VAL A 17 -12.57 9.95 6.81
C VAL A 17 -11.22 9.43 6.33
N PHE A 18 -10.20 10.28 6.24
CA PHE A 18 -8.85 9.88 5.86
C PHE A 18 -8.29 8.78 6.77
N VAL A 19 -8.40 8.92 8.10
CA VAL A 19 -7.99 7.90 9.06
C VAL A 19 -8.76 6.59 8.85
N ARG A 20 -10.09 6.65 8.70
CA ARG A 20 -10.91 5.45 8.46
C ARG A 20 -10.52 4.69 7.19
N ILE A 21 -10.06 5.38 6.13
CA ILE A 21 -9.54 4.73 4.91
C ILE A 21 -8.38 3.81 5.29
N PHE A 22 -7.42 4.31 6.09
CA PHE A 22 -6.24 3.53 6.46
C PHE A 22 -6.55 2.41 7.47
N VAL A 23 -7.50 2.63 8.39
CA VAL A 23 -8.01 1.56 9.25
C VAL A 23 -8.62 0.44 8.42
N ARG A 24 -9.49 0.78 7.45
CA ARG A 24 -10.10 -0.20 6.56
C ARG A 24 -9.06 -0.92 5.70
N PHE A 25 -8.10 -0.17 5.17
CA PHE A 25 -6.97 -0.69 4.42
C PHE A 25 -6.20 -1.76 5.21
N TYR A 26 -5.79 -1.48 6.44
CA TYR A 26 -5.07 -2.48 7.25
C TYR A 26 -5.93 -3.67 7.64
N ALA A 27 -7.24 -3.48 7.88
CA ALA A 27 -8.14 -4.59 8.16
C ALA A 27 -8.24 -5.58 6.97
N ARG A 28 -8.01 -5.10 5.74
CA ARG A 28 -7.87 -5.96 4.55
C ARG A 28 -6.47 -6.55 4.44
N LEU A 29 -5.44 -5.72 4.65
CA LEU A 29 -4.04 -6.11 4.52
C LEU A 29 -3.68 -7.28 5.46
N PHE A 30 -4.23 -7.31 6.66
CA PHE A 30 -4.05 -8.38 7.65
C PHE A 30 -4.76 -9.70 7.27
N LYS A 31 -5.61 -9.69 6.24
CA LYS A 31 -6.28 -10.88 5.71
C LYS A 31 -5.69 -11.34 4.39
N ASP A 32 -4.81 -10.55 3.78
CA ASP A 32 -4.18 -10.86 2.51
C ASP A 32 -2.98 -11.81 2.74
N PRO A 33 -2.99 -13.04 2.20
CA PRO A 33 -1.89 -13.99 2.39
C PRO A 33 -0.53 -13.48 1.89
N VAL A 34 -0.51 -12.63 0.86
CA VAL A 34 0.73 -12.04 0.31
C VAL A 34 1.34 -11.06 1.31
N MET A 35 0.50 -10.36 2.07
CA MET A 35 0.92 -9.30 2.98
C MET A 35 1.07 -9.78 4.43
N LEU A 36 0.31 -10.79 4.84
CA LEU A 36 0.29 -11.33 6.21
C LEU A 36 1.68 -11.72 6.71
N GLN A 37 2.51 -12.27 5.81
CA GLN A 37 3.90 -12.62 6.10
C GLN A 37 4.77 -11.43 6.52
N LEU A 38 4.33 -10.17 6.36
CA LEU A 38 5.10 -8.99 6.75
C LEU A 38 4.82 -8.52 8.19
N PHE A 39 3.79 -9.07 8.84
CA PHE A 39 3.28 -8.59 10.14
C PHE A 39 3.54 -9.54 11.31
N ASN A 40 4.15 -10.71 11.08
CA ASN A 40 4.10 -11.83 12.03
C ASN A 40 5.18 -11.80 13.14
N GLU A 41 6.03 -10.77 13.23
CA GLU A 41 7.24 -10.80 14.08
C GLU A 41 7.44 -9.62 15.03
N THR A 42 6.50 -8.69 15.09
CA THR A 42 6.65 -7.60 16.05
C THR A 42 6.21 -8.07 17.44
N PRO A 43 7.02 -7.88 18.50
CA PRO A 43 6.55 -8.12 19.88
C PRO A 43 5.37 -7.21 20.25
N GLU A 44 5.17 -6.12 19.52
CA GLU A 44 3.92 -5.37 19.48
C GLU A 44 3.02 -5.92 18.37
N VAL A 45 2.05 -6.74 18.75
CA VAL A 45 0.91 -7.04 17.87
C VAL A 45 0.00 -5.82 17.93
N ARG A 46 0.11 -4.92 16.94
CA ARG A 46 -0.80 -3.79 16.81
C ARG A 46 -2.02 -4.23 16.01
N PRO A 47 -3.25 -3.95 16.47
CA PRO A 47 -4.44 -4.22 15.68
C PRO A 47 -4.48 -3.32 14.43
N PRO A 48 -5.28 -3.68 13.41
CA PRO A 48 -5.42 -2.89 12.19
C PRO A 48 -5.73 -1.41 12.41
N GLU A 49 -6.52 -1.10 13.44
CA GLU A 49 -6.91 0.25 13.83
C GLU A 49 -5.69 1.12 14.14
N GLU A 50 -4.81 0.65 15.03
CA GLU A 50 -3.60 1.36 15.40
C GLU A 50 -2.65 1.54 14.21
N HIS A 51 -2.49 0.50 13.38
CA HIS A 51 -1.69 0.59 12.17
C HIS A 51 -2.22 1.63 11.18
N GLY A 52 -3.54 1.67 11.00
CA GLY A 52 -4.24 2.65 10.16
C GLY A 52 -4.05 4.06 10.66
N GLU A 53 -4.22 4.30 11.96
CA GLU A 53 -4.04 5.60 12.59
C GLU A 53 -2.61 6.12 12.43
N LEU A 54 -1.59 5.27 12.62
CA LEU A 54 -0.19 5.64 12.49
C LEU A 54 0.17 6.05 11.06
N LEU A 55 -0.24 5.25 10.07
CA LEU A 55 0.03 5.57 8.67
C LEU A 55 -0.73 6.83 8.25
N ALA A 56 -2.00 6.97 8.65
CA ALA A 56 -2.78 8.16 8.38
C ALA A 56 -2.13 9.41 8.98
N ALA A 57 -1.72 9.36 10.26
CA ALA A 57 -1.06 10.47 10.93
C ALA A 57 0.26 10.85 10.23
N PHE A 58 1.09 9.86 9.86
CA PHE A 58 2.32 10.10 9.11
C PHE A 58 2.05 10.81 7.78
N LEU A 59 1.07 10.36 7.02
CA LEU A 59 0.74 10.95 5.72
C LEU A 59 0.11 12.34 5.87
N LEU A 60 -0.76 12.55 6.85
CA LEU A 60 -1.37 13.86 7.13
C LEU A 60 -0.30 14.91 7.49
N GLU A 61 0.75 14.54 8.22
CA GLU A 61 1.90 15.43 8.45
C GLU A 61 2.61 15.80 7.14
N LYS A 62 2.81 14.84 6.22
CA LYS A 62 3.41 15.11 4.89
C LYS A 62 2.49 15.94 3.98
N ILE A 63 1.18 15.90 4.21
CA ILE A 63 0.19 16.70 3.50
C ILE A 63 0.19 18.15 4.03
N GLY A 64 0.61 18.36 5.29
CA GLY A 64 0.43 19.64 6.00
C GLY A 64 -0.92 19.73 6.72
N HIS A 65 -1.64 18.60 6.84
CA HIS A 65 -2.90 18.46 7.59
C HIS A 65 -2.61 17.89 9.00
N SER A 66 -1.55 18.37 9.63
CA SER A 66 -1.14 17.90 10.95
C SER A 66 -2.08 18.43 12.02
N ALA A 67 -2.78 17.52 12.70
CA ALA A 67 -3.52 17.79 13.92
C ALA A 67 -3.04 16.82 15.01
N LYS A 68 -3.22 17.19 16.27
CA LYS A 68 -2.91 16.30 17.39
C LYS A 68 -3.89 15.12 17.47
N PRO A 69 -3.44 13.93 17.90
CA PRO A 69 -2.04 13.60 18.15
C PRO A 69 -1.26 13.48 16.82
N THR A 70 -0.02 13.96 16.85
CA THR A 70 0.97 13.85 15.78
C THR A 70 1.39 12.40 15.58
N TYR A 71 1.99 12.07 14.45
CA TYR A 71 2.58 10.76 14.20
C TYR A 71 3.61 10.41 15.27
N THR A 72 4.44 11.38 15.66
CA THR A 72 5.45 11.18 16.70
C THR A 72 4.81 10.85 18.05
N GLU A 73 3.76 11.58 18.45
CA GLU A 73 3.01 11.30 19.69
C GLU A 73 2.32 9.92 19.65
N LEU A 74 1.68 9.54 18.53
CA LEU A 74 1.00 8.23 18.39
C LEU A 74 1.96 7.05 18.37
N ARG A 75 3.11 7.22 17.71
CA ARG A 75 4.10 6.16 17.54
C ARG A 75 4.81 5.81 18.85
N GLY A 76 4.93 6.79 19.75
CA GLY A 76 5.69 6.71 20.98
C GLY A 76 7.18 6.95 20.79
N ASP A 77 7.87 7.24 21.90
CA ASP A 77 9.30 7.47 21.96
C ASP A 77 10.05 6.16 22.24
N GLY A 78 11.01 5.79 21.39
CA GLY A 78 11.84 4.60 21.64
C GLY A 78 12.71 4.13 20.47
N LYS A 79 13.84 3.48 20.81
CA LYS A 79 14.71 2.77 19.86
C LYS A 79 14.00 1.50 19.39
N GLY A 80 13.20 1.58 18.34
CA GLY A 80 12.52 0.41 17.79
C GLY A 80 11.23 0.66 17.02
N HIS A 81 10.65 1.86 17.12
CA HIS A 81 9.34 2.20 16.55
C HIS A 81 9.46 3.09 15.31
N GLY A 82 10.59 3.08 14.60
CA GLY A 82 10.78 3.84 13.35
C GLY A 82 10.18 3.13 12.15
N VAL A 83 9.70 3.89 11.16
CA VAL A 83 9.25 3.32 9.88
C VAL A 83 10.34 2.43 9.26
N GLY A 84 11.60 2.88 9.29
CA GLY A 84 12.74 2.10 8.81
C GLY A 84 12.94 0.81 9.59
N VAL A 85 12.86 0.84 10.92
CA VAL A 85 12.98 -0.37 11.77
C VAL A 85 11.85 -1.35 11.48
N ALA A 86 10.61 -0.86 11.31
CA ALA A 86 9.47 -1.69 10.95
C ALA A 86 9.67 -2.36 9.59
N HIS A 87 10.17 -1.62 8.59
CA HIS A 87 10.48 -2.20 7.27
C HIS A 87 11.65 -3.19 7.33
N THR A 88 12.70 -2.93 8.11
CA THR A 88 13.78 -3.88 8.34
C THR A 88 13.25 -5.18 8.97
N ARG A 89 12.39 -5.10 9.98
CA ARG A 89 11.76 -6.28 10.59
C ARG A 89 10.90 -7.05 9.59
N ALA A 90 10.01 -6.35 8.88
CA ALA A 90 9.18 -6.96 7.84
C ALA A 90 10.02 -7.59 6.71
N SER A 91 11.20 -7.03 6.41
CA SER A 91 12.14 -7.60 5.45
C SER A 91 12.74 -8.93 5.93
N GLN A 92 12.95 -9.06 7.23
CA GLN A 92 13.64 -10.19 7.85
C GLN A 92 12.72 -11.34 8.25
N CYS A 93 11.39 -11.19 8.14
CA CYS A 93 10.44 -12.16 8.64
C CYS A 93 10.66 -13.62 8.13
N PRO A 94 10.93 -14.60 9.01
CA PRO A 94 10.87 -16.04 8.79
C PRO A 94 9.73 -16.60 7.95
N MET A 95 8.55 -15.98 7.95
CA MET A 95 7.44 -16.43 7.10
C MET A 95 7.66 -16.14 5.62
N ARG A 96 8.57 -15.22 5.29
CA ARG A 96 8.97 -14.95 3.91
C ARG A 96 9.83 -16.09 3.38
N PRO A 97 9.80 -16.38 2.07
CA PRO A 97 10.73 -17.32 1.44
C PRO A 97 12.18 -16.99 1.83
N ARG A 98 12.98 -18.02 2.14
CA ARG A 98 14.36 -17.86 2.66
C ARG A 98 15.25 -17.01 1.75
N ASN A 99 15.05 -17.08 0.43
CA ASN A 99 15.77 -16.28 -0.57
C ASN A 99 15.29 -14.82 -0.66
N HIS A 100 14.21 -14.45 0.04
CA HIS A 100 13.64 -13.09 0.12
C HIS A 100 13.89 -12.42 1.48
N GLN A 101 14.26 -13.18 2.52
CA GLN A 101 14.51 -12.66 3.87
C GLN A 101 15.72 -11.71 3.88
N GLY A 102 15.58 -10.58 4.58
CA GLY A 102 16.59 -9.52 4.70
C GLY A 102 16.82 -8.72 3.40
N ARG A 103 16.01 -8.97 2.36
CA ARG A 103 16.06 -8.24 1.08
C ARG A 103 14.86 -7.29 0.96
N GLY A 104 14.81 -6.55 -0.13
CA GLY A 104 13.66 -5.72 -0.49
C GLY A 104 12.34 -6.50 -0.62
N PHE A 105 11.25 -5.80 -0.92
CA PHE A 105 9.93 -6.41 -1.13
C PHE A 105 9.76 -6.86 -2.59
N THR A 106 8.72 -7.63 -2.90
CA THR A 106 8.42 -8.04 -4.30
C THR A 106 7.45 -7.07 -4.96
N PHE A 107 7.38 -7.05 -6.29
CA PHE A 107 6.34 -6.29 -6.99
C PHE A 107 4.94 -6.77 -6.60
N ASP A 108 4.75 -8.08 -6.41
CA ASP A 108 3.49 -8.64 -5.93
C ASP A 108 3.07 -8.09 -4.56
N GLN A 109 4.02 -7.88 -3.64
CA GLN A 109 3.74 -7.24 -2.35
C GLN A 109 3.38 -5.76 -2.53
N GLY A 110 4.05 -5.04 -3.44
CA GLY A 110 3.71 -3.66 -3.78
C GLY A 110 2.31 -3.52 -4.39
N HIS A 111 1.98 -4.38 -5.35
CA HIS A 111 0.67 -4.45 -5.98
C HIS A 111 -0.42 -4.84 -4.97
N ALA A 112 -0.18 -5.85 -4.14
CA ALA A 112 -1.12 -6.24 -3.10
C ALA A 112 -1.37 -5.10 -2.10
N TRP A 113 -0.33 -4.37 -1.68
CA TRP A 113 -0.46 -3.21 -0.80
C TRP A 113 -1.33 -2.12 -1.42
N LEU A 114 -1.03 -1.70 -2.65
CA LEU A 114 -1.78 -0.64 -3.33
C LEU A 114 -3.20 -1.08 -3.73
N GLY A 115 -3.38 -2.33 -4.14
CA GLY A 115 -4.68 -2.92 -4.45
C GLY A 115 -5.60 -2.95 -3.24
N ASN A 116 -5.09 -3.35 -2.06
CA ASN A 116 -5.87 -3.31 -0.83
C ASN A 116 -6.29 -1.88 -0.45
N LEU A 117 -5.44 -0.88 -0.70
CA LEU A 117 -5.78 0.52 -0.49
C LEU A 117 -6.86 1.00 -1.48
N HIS A 118 -6.73 0.64 -2.76
CA HIS A 118 -7.73 0.93 -3.78
C HIS A 118 -9.11 0.40 -3.39
N HIS A 119 -9.19 -0.86 -2.96
CA HIS A 119 -10.43 -1.47 -2.48
C HIS A 119 -10.97 -0.78 -1.23
N ALA A 120 -10.12 -0.44 -0.25
CA ALA A 120 -10.55 0.27 0.95
C ALA A 120 -11.17 1.64 0.63
N CYS A 121 -10.57 2.39 -0.30
CA CYS A 121 -11.14 3.64 -0.81
C CYS A 121 -12.50 3.40 -1.50
N GLY A 122 -12.60 2.36 -2.34
CA GLY A 122 -13.85 2.01 -3.02
C GLY A 122 -14.99 1.65 -2.06
N GLU A 123 -14.72 0.81 -1.06
CA GLU A 123 -15.70 0.42 -0.03
C GLU A 123 -16.20 1.61 0.81
N MET A 124 -15.39 2.65 0.93
CA MET A 124 -15.73 3.87 1.67
C MET A 124 -16.39 4.95 0.81
N GLY A 125 -16.60 4.69 -0.49
CA GLY A 125 -17.19 5.67 -1.41
C GLY A 125 -16.30 6.90 -1.65
N VAL A 126 -14.98 6.74 -1.52
CA VAL A 126 -14.03 7.82 -1.80
C VAL A 126 -14.08 8.17 -3.28
N PRO A 127 -14.16 9.46 -3.66
CA PRO A 127 -14.17 9.87 -5.07
C PRO A 127 -12.96 9.35 -5.84
N ASP A 128 -13.18 8.87 -7.06
CA ASP A 128 -12.15 8.27 -7.92
C ASP A 128 -10.92 9.18 -8.08
N PHE A 129 -11.15 10.49 -8.29
CA PHE A 129 -10.07 11.47 -8.40
C PHE A 129 -9.14 11.47 -7.18
N PHE A 130 -9.70 11.48 -5.96
CA PHE A 130 -8.88 11.46 -4.75
C PHE A 130 -8.19 10.12 -4.56
N ARG A 131 -8.89 9.01 -4.84
CA ARG A 131 -8.33 7.66 -4.77
C ARG A 131 -7.14 7.51 -5.71
N ASP A 132 -7.25 7.96 -6.95
CA ASP A 132 -6.18 7.87 -7.95
C ASP A 132 -4.99 8.75 -7.56
N LEU A 133 -5.26 9.98 -7.08
CA LEU A 133 -4.23 10.88 -6.56
C LEU A 133 -3.47 10.26 -5.38
N LEU A 134 -4.17 9.63 -4.44
CA LEU A 134 -3.60 8.96 -3.28
C LEU A 134 -2.74 7.75 -3.69
N LEU A 135 -3.25 6.91 -4.59
CA LEU A 135 -2.54 5.72 -5.08
C LEU A 135 -1.27 6.09 -5.83
N GLN A 136 -1.34 7.10 -6.71
CA GLN A 136 -0.17 7.62 -7.43
C GLN A 136 0.89 8.10 -6.46
N TRP A 137 0.52 8.96 -5.51
CA TRP A 137 1.44 9.48 -4.53
C TRP A 137 2.13 8.38 -3.72
N LEU A 138 1.37 7.37 -3.28
CA LEU A 138 1.89 6.28 -2.47
C LEU A 138 2.74 5.28 -3.27
N ALA A 139 2.47 5.09 -4.56
CA ALA A 139 3.30 4.24 -5.42
C ALA A 139 4.76 4.75 -5.49
N VAL A 140 4.96 6.07 -5.59
CA VAL A 140 6.31 6.66 -5.52
C VAL A 140 6.92 6.57 -4.13
N PHE A 141 6.12 6.74 -3.07
CA PHE A 141 6.60 6.56 -1.70
C PHE A 141 7.09 5.13 -1.46
N LEU A 142 6.36 4.12 -1.93
CA LEU A 142 6.76 2.71 -1.80
C LEU A 142 8.13 2.44 -2.42
N LYS A 143 8.44 3.00 -3.60
CA LYS A 143 9.77 2.85 -4.22
C LYS A 143 10.92 3.29 -3.29
N SER A 144 10.69 4.29 -2.44
CA SER A 144 11.70 4.81 -1.52
C SER A 144 11.89 3.95 -0.26
N TYR A 145 10.82 3.29 0.22
CA TYR A 145 10.83 2.54 1.49
C TYR A 145 10.81 1.02 1.33
N ALA A 146 10.52 0.54 0.12
CA ALA A 146 10.38 -0.84 -0.22
C ALA A 146 11.05 -1.13 -1.58
N PRO A 147 12.40 -1.17 -1.65
CA PRO A 147 13.08 -1.50 -2.88
C PRO A 147 12.62 -2.88 -3.37
N PHE A 148 12.30 -3.01 -4.67
CA PHE A 148 11.74 -4.24 -5.21
C PHE A 148 12.83 -5.20 -5.66
N ILE A 149 12.88 -6.41 -5.09
CA ILE A 149 13.93 -7.40 -5.43
C ILE A 149 13.82 -7.94 -6.85
N ASP A 150 12.63 -7.87 -7.43
CA ASP A 150 12.33 -8.41 -8.76
C ASP A 150 12.51 -7.35 -9.86
N ALA A 151 12.78 -6.08 -9.51
CA ALA A 151 13.01 -5.00 -10.47
C ALA A 151 14.20 -5.24 -11.41
N HIS A 152 15.18 -6.04 -10.98
CA HIS A 152 16.35 -6.38 -11.80
C HIS A 152 16.20 -7.69 -12.59
N GLN A 153 15.14 -8.47 -12.35
CA GLN A 153 14.93 -9.73 -13.06
C GLN A 153 14.20 -9.53 -14.40
N GLU A 154 13.43 -8.45 -14.55
CA GLU A 154 12.66 -8.16 -15.76
C GLU A 154 13.51 -7.76 -16.98
N GLY A 155 14.79 -7.44 -16.79
CA GLY A 155 15.70 -7.03 -17.88
C GLY A 155 16.46 -8.16 -18.57
N ASN A 156 16.33 -9.41 -18.12
CA ASN A 156 17.23 -10.51 -18.56
C ASN A 156 16.52 -11.78 -19.03
N ASP A 157 15.18 -11.77 -19.14
CA ASP A 157 14.41 -12.87 -19.72
C ASP A 157 13.74 -12.42 -21.02
N PRO A 158 14.38 -12.61 -22.19
CA PRO A 158 13.79 -12.26 -23.48
C PRO A 158 12.53 -13.09 -23.83
N GLY A 159 12.12 -14.05 -23.00
CA GLY A 159 10.95 -14.90 -23.20
C GLY A 159 9.72 -14.55 -22.35
N ARG A 160 9.83 -13.68 -21.33
CA ARG A 160 8.68 -13.25 -20.52
C ARG A 160 7.96 -12.05 -21.13
N THR A 161 7.37 -12.25 -22.30
CA THR A 161 6.14 -11.50 -22.60
C THR A 161 5.10 -11.93 -21.56
N CYS A 162 4.46 -10.96 -20.92
CA CYS A 162 3.32 -11.18 -20.03
C CYS A 162 2.24 -11.98 -20.79
N GLU A 163 2.30 -13.31 -20.72
CA GLU A 163 1.25 -14.18 -21.23
C GLU A 163 0.04 -13.98 -20.34
N ARG A 164 -0.83 -13.11 -20.83
CA ARG A 164 -2.23 -12.97 -20.49
C ARG A 164 -2.78 -14.38 -20.26
N ARG A 165 -2.94 -14.82 -19.00
CA ARG A 165 -3.73 -16.02 -18.69
C ARG A 165 -5.12 -15.77 -19.25
N GLN A 166 -5.38 -16.31 -20.43
CA GLN A 166 -6.73 -16.49 -20.93
C GLN A 166 -7.38 -17.51 -20.00
N ILE A 167 -8.13 -17.01 -19.02
CA ILE A 167 -9.12 -17.81 -18.32
C ILE A 167 -10.30 -17.90 -19.30
N GLU A 168 -10.22 -18.85 -20.23
CA GLU A 168 -11.38 -19.25 -21.01
C GLU A 168 -12.27 -20.10 -20.10
N GLY A 169 -13.46 -19.59 -19.77
CA GLY A 169 -14.51 -20.45 -19.21
C GLY A 169 -15.52 -19.77 -18.29
N ILE A 170 -16.71 -19.57 -18.87
CA ILE A 170 -18.04 -19.46 -18.23
C ILE A 170 -18.43 -18.04 -17.79
N GLY A 171 -19.29 -17.46 -18.62
CA GLY A 171 -19.70 -16.07 -18.56
C GLY A 171 -20.65 -15.70 -17.43
N HIS A 172 -20.46 -14.47 -16.98
CA HIS A 172 -21.52 -13.53 -16.65
C HIS A 172 -20.98 -12.12 -16.92
N GLN A 173 -21.65 -11.38 -17.79
CA GLN A 173 -21.28 -10.00 -18.14
C GLN A 173 -21.48 -9.08 -16.93
N LYS A 174 -20.37 -8.73 -16.28
CA LYS A 174 -20.16 -7.51 -15.50
C LYS A 174 -18.74 -6.99 -15.79
N GLU A 175 -18.55 -6.55 -17.02
CA GLU A 175 -17.50 -5.61 -17.45
C GLU A 175 -18.04 -4.17 -17.17
N ASP A 176 -17.32 -3.11 -16.83
CA ASP A 176 -15.87 -2.83 -16.83
C ASP A 176 -15.61 -1.54 -16.02
N SER A 177 -15.28 -1.67 -14.73
CA SER A 177 -14.64 -0.57 -13.99
C SER A 177 -13.43 -1.07 -13.21
N GLU A 178 -13.51 -2.28 -12.67
CA GLU A 178 -12.44 -2.94 -11.92
C GLU A 178 -11.26 -3.35 -12.83
N THR A 179 -11.52 -3.78 -14.06
CA THR A 179 -10.50 -4.13 -15.09
C THR A 179 -9.72 -2.91 -15.60
N ARG A 180 -10.39 -1.77 -15.79
CA ARG A 180 -9.74 -0.52 -16.20
C ARG A 180 -8.88 0.07 -15.10
N ALA A 181 -9.36 0.01 -13.85
CA ALA A 181 -8.59 0.45 -12.69
C ALA A 181 -7.33 -0.41 -12.51
N ASP A 182 -7.43 -1.74 -12.62
CA ASP A 182 -6.26 -2.63 -12.51
C ASP A 182 -5.26 -2.41 -13.66
N GLN A 183 -5.73 -2.22 -14.89
CA GLN A 183 -4.85 -1.92 -16.04
C GLN A 183 -4.18 -0.55 -15.92
N ALA A 184 -4.91 0.50 -15.53
CA ALA A 184 -4.36 1.83 -15.32
C ALA A 184 -3.37 1.84 -14.14
N PHE A 185 -3.67 1.10 -13.08
CA PHE A 185 -2.79 0.91 -11.94
C PHE A 185 -1.49 0.20 -12.32
N ARG A 186 -1.57 -0.91 -13.08
CA ARG A 186 -0.38 -1.60 -13.62
C ARG A 186 0.43 -0.69 -14.55
N ALA A 187 -0.24 0.04 -15.45
CA ALA A 187 0.42 0.98 -16.36
C ALA A 187 1.13 2.11 -15.59
N LEU A 188 0.51 2.62 -14.54
CA LEU A 188 1.10 3.63 -13.67
C LEU A 188 2.33 3.10 -12.92
N VAL A 189 2.28 1.87 -12.40
CA VAL A 189 3.43 1.23 -11.75
C VAL A 189 4.59 1.04 -12.75
N LEU A 190 4.29 0.65 -13.99
CA LEU A 190 5.30 0.48 -15.04
C LEU A 190 5.93 1.81 -15.51
N GLN A 191 5.18 2.91 -15.52
CA GLN A 191 5.69 4.24 -15.89
C GLN A 191 6.63 4.87 -14.84
N ILE A 192 6.72 4.29 -13.65
CA ILE A 192 7.59 4.77 -12.56
C ILE A 192 8.97 4.07 -12.58
N ASN A 193 9.20 3.13 -13.51
CA ASN A 193 10.51 2.51 -13.80
C ASN A 193 11.24 3.22 -14.93
#